data_AF-A0A3M9ZTN8-F1
#
_entry.id   AF-A0A3M9ZTN8-F1
#
_cell.length_a   1.000
_cell.length_b   1.000
_cell.length_c   1.000
_cell.angle_alpha   90.00
_cell.angle_beta   90.00
_cell.angle_gamma   90.00
#
_symmetry.space_group_name_H-M   'P 1'
#
loop_
_entity.id
_entity.type
_entity.pdbx_description
1 polymer ?
#
loop_
_entity_poly.entity_id
_entity_poly.type
_entity_poly.pdbx_seq_one_letter_code
_entity_poly.pdbx_strand_id
1 'polypeptide(L)'
;MSLKEIDLKEEYRSDKDDIVSEFFFPCLSNCVRYDRCVDFLSIHTLITISMAFENFAMGRAKIRMITGHRFRTEDLNVFSKIFSKPSKSFEGKLIKNAKIKSL
;
A
#
# COMPACT_ATOMS: atom_id res chain seq x y z
N MET A 1 4.35 7.08 -17.29
CA MET A 1 3.08 7.82 -17.38
C MET A 1 2.97 8.66 -16.12
N SER A 2 2.67 9.94 -16.23
CA SER A 2 2.48 10.82 -15.07
C SER A 2 1.03 10.77 -14.58
N LEU A 3 0.76 11.17 -13.32
CA LEU A 3 -0.61 11.23 -12.80
C LEU A 3 -1.52 12.17 -13.62
N LYS A 4 -0.94 13.15 -14.33
CA LYS A 4 -1.69 14.08 -15.19
C LYS A 4 -2.20 13.45 -16.49
N GLU A 5 -1.64 12.31 -16.88
CA GLU A 5 -2.00 11.58 -18.09
C GLU A 5 -3.05 10.48 -17.81
N ILE A 6 -3.41 10.27 -16.55
CA ILE A 6 -4.44 9.31 -16.17
C ILE A 6 -5.80 9.95 -16.39
N ASP A 7 -6.63 9.29 -17.20
CA ASP A 7 -8.03 9.68 -17.38
C ASP A 7 -8.83 9.29 -16.13
N LEU A 8 -9.20 10.28 -15.32
CA LEU A 8 -9.93 10.10 -14.07
C LEU A 8 -11.30 10.75 -14.18
N LYS A 9 -12.33 10.07 -13.65
CA LYS A 9 -13.64 10.66 -13.42
C LYS A 9 -13.53 11.83 -12.44
N GLU A 10 -14.43 12.81 -12.59
CA GLU A 10 -14.58 13.91 -11.63
C GLU A 10 -15.07 13.42 -10.27
N GLU A 11 -15.91 12.37 -10.26
CA GLU A 11 -16.45 11.75 -9.05
C GLU A 11 -16.35 10.22 -9.15
N TYR A 12 -16.05 9.60 -8.01
CA TYR A 12 -16.15 8.16 -7.81
C TYR A 12 -17.05 7.88 -6.61
N ARG A 13 -17.96 6.93 -6.79
CA ARG A 13 -18.94 6.52 -5.80
C ARG A 13 -18.77 5.04 -5.48
N SER A 14 -18.52 4.71 -4.21
CA SER A 14 -18.18 3.34 -3.81
C SER A 14 -19.31 2.34 -4.00
N ASP A 15 -20.56 2.82 -4.09
CA ASP A 15 -21.74 2.01 -4.37
C ASP A 15 -21.95 1.72 -5.87
N LYS A 16 -21.18 2.36 -6.75
CA LYS A 16 -21.36 2.29 -8.21
C LYS A 16 -20.08 1.92 -8.96
N ASP A 17 -18.96 2.45 -8.51
CA ASP A 17 -17.67 2.36 -9.18
C ASP A 17 -16.74 1.39 -8.45
N ASP A 18 -15.92 0.66 -9.22
CA ASP A 18 -14.78 -0.06 -8.64
C ASP A 18 -13.64 0.92 -8.38
N ILE A 19 -13.74 1.68 -7.29
CA ILE A 19 -12.73 2.69 -6.91
C ILE A 19 -11.32 2.07 -6.80
N VAL A 20 -11.23 0.79 -6.44
CA VAL A 20 -9.95 0.11 -6.31
C VAL A 20 -9.28 0.01 -7.68
N SER A 21 -9.97 -0.57 -8.66
CA SER A 21 -9.43 -0.79 -9.99
C SER A 21 -9.36 0.50 -10.83
N GLU A 22 -10.37 1.36 -10.72
CA GLU A 22 -10.54 2.54 -11.57
C GLU A 22 -9.76 3.77 -11.09
N PHE A 23 -9.57 3.94 -9.77
CA PHE A 23 -8.88 5.10 -9.21
C PHE A 23 -7.56 4.72 -8.55
N PHE A 24 -7.59 3.83 -7.55
CA PHE A 24 -6.40 3.54 -6.76
C PHE A 24 -5.32 2.83 -7.56
N PHE A 25 -5.66 1.82 -8.36
CA PHE A 25 -4.68 1.06 -9.13
C PHE A 25 -3.89 1.94 -10.10
N PRO A 26 -4.51 2.74 -10.99
CA PRO A 26 -3.76 3.60 -11.90
C PRO A 26 -2.96 4.69 -11.17
N CYS A 27 -3.51 5.29 -10.11
CA CYS A 27 -2.80 6.31 -9.34
C CYS A 27 -1.59 5.74 -8.60
N LEU A 28 -1.78 4.64 -7.86
CA LEU A 28 -0.72 4.03 -7.06
C LEU A 28 0.39 3.45 -7.93
N SER A 29 0.07 2.92 -9.12
CA SER A 29 1.07 2.42 -10.08
C SER A 29 1.99 3.50 -10.64
N ASN A 30 1.48 4.74 -10.77
CA ASN A 30 2.19 5.82 -11.47
C ASN A 30 2.67 6.95 -10.55
N CYS A 31 2.28 6.95 -9.27
CA CYS A 31 2.71 7.96 -8.32
C CYS A 31 4.20 7.81 -7.96
N VAL A 32 4.84 8.93 -7.61
CA VAL A 32 6.17 8.96 -6.96
C VAL A 32 6.03 9.04 -5.43
N ARG A 33 4.82 9.32 -4.94
CA ARG A 33 4.52 9.48 -3.53
C ARG A 33 3.04 9.24 -3.27
N TYR A 34 2.75 8.51 -2.20
CA TYR A 34 1.42 8.32 -1.66
C TYR A 34 1.39 8.78 -0.20
N ASP A 35 0.64 9.85 0.07
CA ASP A 35 0.48 10.44 1.39
C ASP A 35 -0.94 10.24 1.88
N ARG A 36 -1.12 9.66 3.07
CA ARG A 36 -2.45 9.40 3.64
C ARG A 36 -2.52 9.76 5.12
N CYS A 37 -3.64 10.36 5.53
CA CYS A 37 -4.02 10.49 6.94
C CYS A 37 -5.29 9.66 7.16
N VAL A 38 -5.25 8.69 8.08
CA VAL A 38 -6.39 7.79 8.34
C VAL A 38 -6.50 7.45 9.81
N ASP A 39 -7.73 7.31 10.31
CA ASP A 39 -7.94 6.91 11.69
C ASP A 39 -7.56 5.44 11.93
N PHE A 40 -7.97 4.55 11.02
CA PHE A 40 -7.70 3.11 11.11
C PHE A 40 -6.86 2.62 9.91
N LEU A 41 -5.85 1.80 10.19
CA LEU A 41 -5.04 1.12 9.17
C LEU A 41 -4.67 -0.28 9.66
N SER A 42 -4.84 -1.28 8.79
CA SER A 42 -4.25 -2.59 9.03
C SER A 42 -2.84 -2.69 8.43
N ILE A 43 -1.96 -3.44 9.10
CA ILE A 43 -0.64 -3.81 8.55
C ILE A 43 -0.77 -4.48 7.19
N HIS A 44 -1.78 -5.34 7.04
CA HIS A 44 -2.02 -6.05 5.79
C HIS A 44 -2.22 -5.08 4.63
N THR A 45 -3.02 -4.03 4.82
CA THR A 45 -3.24 -2.99 3.80
C THR A 45 -1.94 -2.33 3.38
N LEU A 46 -1.07 -1.95 4.34
CA LEU A 46 0.20 -1.29 4.03
C LEU A 46 1.13 -2.20 3.22
N ILE A 47 1.24 -3.47 3.64
CA ILE A 47 2.05 -4.49 2.96
C ILE A 47 1.52 -4.75 1.55
N THR A 48 0.20 -4.88 1.40
CA THR A 48 -0.43 -5.09 0.09
C THR A 48 -0.09 -3.93 -0.83
N ILE A 49 -0.21 -2.67 -0.40
CA ILE A 49 0.14 -1.52 -1.23
C ILE A 49 1.64 -1.49 -1.56
N SER A 50 2.52 -1.72 -0.58
CA SER A 50 3.97 -1.63 -0.80
C SER A 50 4.50 -2.69 -1.77
N MET A 51 3.83 -3.83 -1.85
CA MET A 51 4.25 -4.97 -2.68
C MET A 51 3.49 -5.10 -4.00
N ALA A 52 2.24 -4.63 -4.07
CA ALA A 52 1.39 -4.80 -5.25
C ALA A 52 1.88 -3.95 -6.42
N PHE A 53 2.53 -2.82 -6.17
CA PHE A 53 2.97 -1.90 -7.21
C PHE A 53 4.49 -1.87 -7.35
N GLU A 54 4.96 -2.02 -8.59
CA GLU A 54 6.37 -2.11 -8.94
C GLU A 54 7.15 -0.85 -8.55
N ASN A 55 6.53 0.33 -8.65
CA ASN A 55 7.15 1.60 -8.24
C ASN A 55 7.52 1.63 -6.75
N PHE A 56 6.67 1.09 -5.86
CA PHE A 56 6.98 0.98 -4.43
C PHE A 56 8.01 -0.12 -4.18
N ALA A 57 7.83 -1.30 -4.79
CA ALA A 57 8.75 -2.43 -4.62
C ALA A 57 10.20 -2.07 -5.03
N MET A 58 10.36 -1.35 -6.14
CA MET A 58 11.66 -0.88 -6.63
C MET A 58 12.19 0.37 -5.93
N GLY A 59 11.47 0.93 -4.94
CA GLY A 59 11.86 2.14 -4.23
C GLY A 59 11.80 3.43 -5.07
N ARG A 60 11.11 3.40 -6.22
CA ARG A 60 10.86 4.56 -7.09
C ARG A 60 9.76 5.49 -6.55
N ALA A 61 8.93 4.98 -5.65
CA ALA A 61 7.87 5.72 -4.98
C ALA A 61 7.91 5.53 -3.45
N LYS A 62 7.37 6.52 -2.72
CA LYS A 62 7.34 6.52 -1.24
C LYS A 62 5.91 6.49 -0.71
N ILE A 63 5.66 5.69 0.32
CA ILE A 63 4.40 5.71 1.09
C ILE A 63 4.66 6.43 2.40
N ARG A 64 3.84 7.42 2.74
CA ARG A 64 3.84 8.11 4.04
C ARG A 64 2.44 8.09 4.62
N MET A 65 2.33 7.75 5.90
CA MET A 65 1.03 7.66 6.56
C MET A 65 1.08 8.23 7.96
N ILE A 66 0.04 9.01 8.30
CA ILE A 66 -0.26 9.43 9.66
C ILE A 66 -1.52 8.66 10.06
N THR A 67 -1.49 8.02 11.23
CA THR A 67 -2.65 7.28 11.71
C THR A 67 -2.86 7.38 13.21
N GLY A 68 -4.14 7.45 13.62
CA GLY A 68 -4.58 7.31 15.01
C GLY A 68 -4.61 5.85 15.48
N HIS A 69 -4.38 4.89 14.57
CA HIS A 69 -4.47 3.47 14.87
C HIS A 69 -3.45 3.04 15.93
N ARG A 70 -3.94 2.47 17.02
CA ARG A 70 -3.10 1.88 18.07
C ARG A 70 -2.69 0.48 17.67
N PHE A 71 -1.49 0.35 17.12
CA PHE A 71 -0.89 -0.94 16.83
C PHE A 71 -0.64 -1.74 18.10
N ARG A 72 -0.89 -3.05 18.04
CA ARG A 72 -0.51 -3.96 19.12
C ARG A 72 1.00 -4.23 19.07
N THR A 73 1.54 -4.83 20.12
CA THR A 73 2.96 -5.17 20.17
C THR A 73 3.34 -6.14 19.04
N GLU A 74 2.46 -7.07 18.67
CA GLU A 74 2.69 -7.99 17.55
C GLU A 74 2.80 -7.25 16.21
N ASP A 75 1.96 -6.25 16.03
CA ASP A 75 1.93 -5.40 14.84
C ASP A 75 3.24 -4.60 14.70
N LEU A 76 3.69 -3.98 15.81
CA LEU A 76 4.96 -3.25 15.86
C LEU A 76 6.17 -4.16 15.61
N ASN A 77 6.12 -5.41 16.07
CA ASN A 77 7.16 -6.41 15.81
C ASN A 77 7.23 -6.81 14.33
N VAL A 78 6.10 -6.83 13.63
CA VAL A 78 6.08 -7.06 12.18
C VAL A 78 6.70 -5.85 11.47
N PHE A 79 6.33 -4.63 11.85
CA PHE A 79 6.93 -3.42 11.27
C PHE A 79 8.44 -3.37 11.50
N SER A 80 8.92 -3.66 12.70
CA SER A 80 10.36 -3.65 12.97
C SER A 80 11.10 -4.68 12.11
N LYS A 81 10.56 -5.89 11.91
CA LYS A 81 11.17 -6.89 11.01
C LYS A 81 11.19 -6.45 9.55
N ILE A 82 10.15 -5.76 9.09
CA ILE A 82 10.03 -5.28 7.71
C ILE A 82 10.97 -4.09 7.45
N PHE A 83 11.11 -3.18 8.43
CA PHE A 83 11.81 -1.90 8.25
C PHE A 83 13.21 -1.82 8.91
N SER A 84 13.64 -2.81 9.71
CA SER A 84 14.94 -2.79 10.42
C SER A 84 16.15 -3.13 9.54
N LYS A 85 15.96 -3.71 8.35
CA LYS A 85 17.07 -3.92 7.41
C LYS A 85 17.10 -2.79 6.38
N PRO A 86 18.18 -1.99 6.30
CA PRO A 86 18.42 -1.15 5.13
C PRO A 86 18.92 -2.06 4.01
N SER A 87 18.03 -2.79 3.35
CA SER A 87 18.42 -3.59 2.19
C SER A 87 17.40 -3.42 1.08
N LYS A 88 17.91 -2.91 -0.05
CA LYS A 88 17.44 -3.14 -1.42
C LYS A 88 16.15 -3.95 -1.48
N SER A 89 15.04 -3.30 -1.88
CA SER A 89 13.81 -3.96 -2.34
C SER A 89 13.32 -5.08 -1.41
N PHE A 90 12.52 -4.73 -0.39
CA PHE A 90 11.82 -5.70 0.44
C PHE A 90 11.03 -6.69 -0.43
N GLU A 91 11.48 -7.95 -0.51
CA GLU A 91 10.82 -8.98 -1.31
C GLU A 91 9.51 -9.42 -0.63
N GLY A 92 8.42 -8.79 -1.06
CA GLY A 92 7.08 -9.11 -0.59
C GLY A 92 6.62 -10.56 -0.76
N LYS A 93 7.35 -11.37 -1.54
CA LYS A 93 7.05 -12.80 -1.73
C LYS A 93 7.04 -13.59 -0.40
N LEU A 94 7.70 -13.12 0.65
CA LEU A 94 7.71 -13.82 1.95
C LEU A 94 6.34 -13.86 2.65
N ILE A 95 5.42 -12.94 2.36
CA ILE A 95 4.14 -12.81 3.11
C ILE A 95 3.00 -13.56 2.43
N LYS A 96 3.12 -13.92 1.15
CA LYS A 96 2.10 -14.70 0.41
C LYS A 96 1.79 -16.06 1.04
N ASN A 97 2.74 -16.67 1.75
CA ASN A 97 2.60 -18.06 2.21
C ASN A 97 2.02 -18.24 3.62
N ALA A 98 1.85 -17.18 4.41
CA ALA A 98 1.42 -17.32 5.81
C ALA A 98 -0.11 -17.44 6.01
N LYS A 99 -0.94 -17.13 5.01
CA LYS A 99 -2.41 -17.01 5.21
C LYS A 99 -3.34 -17.60 4.13
N ILE A 100 -2.84 -18.43 3.21
CA ILE A 100 -3.73 -19.21 2.31
C ILE A 100 -4.19 -20.53 2.98
N LYS A 101 -3.75 -20.83 4.20
CA LYS A 101 -4.18 -22.02 4.96
C LYS A 101 -5.42 -21.84 5.85
N SER A 102 -6.09 -20.68 5.80
CA SER A 102 -7.28 -20.45 6.63
C SER A 102 -8.41 -19.71 5.90
N LEU A 103 -8.59 -20.00 4.61
CA LEU A 103 -9.88 -19.88 3.94
C LEU A 103 -10.46 -21.28 3.78
#